data_AF-A0A9P6VDB8-F1
#
_entry.id   AF-A0A9P6VDB8-F1
#
_cell.length_a   1.000
_cell.length_b   1.000
_cell.length_c   1.000
_cell.angle_alpha   90.00
_cell.angle_beta   90.00
_cell.angle_gamma   90.00
#
_symmetry.space_group_name_H-M   'P 1'
#
loop_
_entity.id
_entity.type
_entity.pdbx_description
1 polymer ?
#
loop_
_entity_poly.entity_id
_entity_poly.type
_entity_poly.pdbx_seq_one_letter_code
_entity_poly.pdbx_strand_id
1 'polypeptide(L)'
;MMYTAYSAAVLVVVLLAQAISAQSIDTNTTITASSFVGVATSNSFPASGTTVNSDLFPPESKIGFPGPTPTGLEAAAAQTAPIYPYNNGPSDSFPLVAPQPWGSGFFSKAFDITKYWGNLSPWFSVASADYGLDEASPLIPSGCNIVQLHLLYRHGARYPTTGAAPQTFATKLLNATKAGGFSVTGELDFLSQWTYKLGAELLTPFGRSQNFQLGVAYRQLYGELLNNFTEAGTIPVFRTESQDRMVKTANNFAAGFFGVPEYLDQVNIEILVETPGVNNSGAPYEACNNSNVASKGSIGTTVATKFAASAFNSTIARLQSQSLMDHCQITGVNFTATDAIAMLQLCSYETHALGYSAFCGLFSEEDFLNYEYYYDLSFYYNNGPGSPVAAAQGKGYLQEFVARFTQSFPDASSALNLTYDNNTTYFPLNQSIYADATHEVVVLDTLTAFNLTALFNGPALNLLGNQHRNSFVASKVVPFATHFTTQVLECPAYNPTRQIRFLVNDAVIPISGSYPGCPVNADGLCSFDNVVSVLQKRIEEIDFNYDCFANYTAEAGVDYNGRAPKS
;
A
#
# COMPACT_ATOMS: atom_id res chain seq x y z
N MET A 1 84.32 36.66 -4.16
CA MET A 1 84.64 35.23 -3.95
C MET A 1 83.31 34.48 -3.93
N MET A 2 82.73 33.94 -4.99
CA MET A 2 83.20 33.18 -6.18
C MET A 2 82.96 31.67 -5.99
N TYR A 3 82.40 31.07 -7.06
CA TYR A 3 82.17 29.64 -7.42
C TYR A 3 80.85 29.00 -6.90
N THR A 4 79.83 28.64 -7.72
CA THR A 4 79.70 27.68 -8.87
C THR A 4 80.11 26.24 -8.50
N ALA A 5 79.53 25.13 -8.98
CA ALA A 5 78.38 24.73 -9.78
C ALA A 5 78.33 23.17 -9.82
N TYR A 6 77.31 22.61 -10.50
CA TYR A 6 77.22 21.31 -11.17
C TYR A 6 76.53 20.08 -10.52
N SER A 7 75.37 19.76 -11.13
CA SER A 7 74.93 18.50 -11.75
C SER A 7 75.14 17.14 -11.07
N ALA A 8 74.04 16.39 -10.95
CA ALA A 8 73.91 15.09 -11.62
C ALA A 8 72.44 14.61 -11.60
N ALA A 9 71.94 14.24 -12.78
CA ALA A 9 70.73 13.47 -12.95
C ALA A 9 71.00 12.00 -12.60
N VAL A 10 70.05 11.34 -11.93
CA VAL A 10 69.90 9.89 -12.01
C VAL A 10 68.41 9.58 -12.11
N LEU A 11 68.04 9.09 -13.29
CA LEU A 11 66.80 8.38 -13.57
C LEU A 11 66.89 7.01 -12.89
N VAL A 12 65.98 6.67 -11.97
CA VAL A 12 65.68 5.27 -11.67
C VAL A 12 64.18 5.09 -11.75
N VAL A 13 63.77 4.43 -12.83
CA VAL A 13 62.45 3.82 -12.98
C VAL A 13 62.42 2.59 -12.07
N VAL A 14 61.53 2.59 -11.07
CA VAL A 14 61.14 1.36 -10.38
C VAL A 14 59.63 1.18 -10.57
N LEU A 15 59.30 0.19 -11.40
CA LEU A 15 57.98 -0.41 -11.50
C LEU A 15 57.53 -0.90 -10.12
N LEU A 16 56.37 -0.45 -9.66
CA LEU A 16 55.67 -1.06 -8.53
C LEU A 16 54.25 -1.42 -8.96
N ALA A 17 53.96 -2.70 -8.75
CA ALA A 17 52.81 -3.45 -9.22
C ALA A 17 51.48 -2.90 -8.70
N GLN A 18 50.46 -2.95 -9.56
CA GLN A 18 49.07 -2.83 -9.16
C GLN A 18 48.69 -4.05 -8.31
N ALA A 19 48.55 -3.82 -7.01
CA ALA A 19 47.79 -4.68 -6.12
C ALA A 19 46.51 -3.93 -5.74
N ILE A 20 45.38 -4.43 -6.24
CA ILE A 20 44.05 -4.02 -5.79
C ILE A 20 43.99 -4.35 -4.30
N SER A 21 43.98 -3.30 -3.48
CA SER A 21 43.76 -3.39 -2.03
C SER A 21 42.55 -2.53 -1.71
N ALA A 22 41.61 -3.13 -0.98
CA ALA A 22 40.47 -2.44 -0.40
C ALA A 22 40.98 -1.20 0.35
N GLN A 23 40.41 -0.03 0.03
CA GLN A 23 40.74 1.20 0.73
C GLN A 23 40.36 1.04 2.20
N SER A 24 41.37 0.91 3.05
CA SER A 24 41.26 1.31 4.45
C SER A 24 40.92 2.80 4.45
N ILE A 25 39.80 3.17 5.09
CA ILE A 25 39.52 4.56 5.45
C ILE A 25 40.71 5.02 6.29
N ASP A 26 41.47 5.98 5.74
CA ASP A 26 42.57 6.61 6.44
C ASP A 26 41.99 7.40 7.62
N THR A 27 42.06 6.85 8.82
CA THR A 27 41.50 7.42 10.07
C THR A 27 42.17 8.75 10.48
N ASN A 28 43.06 9.28 9.65
CA ASN A 28 43.74 10.57 9.83
C ASN A 28 43.28 11.67 8.85
N THR A 29 42.18 11.50 8.11
CA THR A 29 41.64 12.62 7.33
C THR A 29 40.98 13.65 8.26
N THR A 30 41.69 14.75 8.51
CA THR A 30 41.17 15.86 9.31
C THR A 30 40.19 16.66 8.46
N ILE A 31 38.89 16.45 8.63
CA ILE A 31 37.85 17.24 7.97
C ILE A 31 37.68 18.54 8.75
N THR A 32 37.98 19.68 8.11
CA THR A 32 37.78 21.00 8.72
C THR A 32 36.29 21.33 8.69
N ALA A 33 35.72 21.69 9.84
CA ALA A 33 34.33 22.11 9.93
C ALA A 33 34.06 23.32 9.01
N SER A 34 32.95 23.29 8.26
CA SER A 34 32.54 24.44 7.46
C SER A 34 32.19 25.63 8.35
N SER A 35 32.30 26.85 7.83
CA SER A 35 32.06 28.10 8.59
C SER A 35 30.62 28.25 9.11
N PHE A 36 29.69 27.45 8.62
CA PHE A 36 28.28 27.45 9.01
C PHE A 36 27.90 26.33 10.00
N VAL A 37 28.88 25.53 10.48
CA VAL A 37 28.61 24.50 11.49
C VAL A 37 28.09 25.16 12.78
N GLY A 38 26.88 24.78 13.20
CA GLY A 38 26.21 25.32 14.40
C GLY A 38 25.40 26.61 14.18
N VAL A 39 25.31 27.13 12.94
CA VAL A 39 24.39 28.23 12.61
C VAL A 39 22.95 27.73 12.71
N ALA A 40 22.11 28.43 13.47
CA ALA A 40 20.68 28.14 13.55
C ALA A 40 20.01 28.45 12.21
N THR A 41 19.32 27.45 11.65
CA THR A 41 18.46 27.59 10.48
C THR A 41 17.00 27.36 10.89
N SER A 42 16.07 27.99 10.19
CA SER A 42 14.62 27.82 10.43
C SER A 42 13.87 27.82 9.11
N ASN A 43 12.94 26.88 8.96
CA ASN A 43 12.00 26.85 7.83
C ASN A 43 10.71 27.57 8.25
N SER A 44 10.19 28.48 7.41
CA SER A 44 8.88 29.11 7.62
C SER A 44 7.88 28.55 6.61
N PHE A 45 7.08 27.57 7.02
CA PHE A 45 5.96 27.09 6.20
C PHE A 45 4.67 27.16 7.03
N PRO A 46 3.57 27.70 6.48
CA PRO A 46 3.43 28.27 5.14
C PRO A 46 3.99 29.71 5.09
N ALA A 47 4.09 30.30 3.90
CA ALA A 47 4.45 31.70 3.77
C ALA A 47 3.36 32.62 4.35
N SER A 48 3.75 33.79 4.90
CA SER A 48 2.79 34.74 5.46
C SER A 48 1.80 35.23 4.39
N GLY A 49 0.50 35.09 4.64
CA GLY A 49 -0.57 35.54 3.75
C GLY A 49 -1.16 34.47 2.82
N THR A 50 -0.69 33.21 2.86
CA THR A 50 -1.36 32.10 2.21
C THR A 50 -2.44 31.50 3.12
N THR A 51 -3.58 31.14 2.53
CA THR A 51 -4.73 30.54 3.23
C THR A 51 -5.45 29.57 2.30
N VAL A 52 -6.06 28.52 2.85
CA VAL A 52 -6.94 27.61 2.09
C VAL A 52 -8.16 28.38 1.58
N ASN A 53 -8.53 28.12 0.32
CA ASN A 53 -9.75 28.68 -0.26
C ASN A 53 -10.89 27.66 -0.16
N SER A 54 -11.71 27.78 0.87
CA SER A 54 -12.82 26.86 1.14
C SER A 54 -13.96 26.91 0.12
N ASP A 55 -14.02 27.94 -0.74
CA ASP A 55 -15.00 28.00 -1.83
C ASP A 55 -14.58 27.12 -3.00
N LEU A 56 -13.26 26.98 -3.23
CA LEU A 56 -12.69 26.12 -4.28
C LEU A 56 -12.42 24.70 -3.78
N PHE A 57 -12.03 24.53 -2.51
CA PHE A 57 -11.79 23.24 -1.87
C PHE A 57 -12.78 23.03 -0.72
N PRO A 58 -14.06 22.73 -1.04
CA PRO A 58 -15.09 22.65 -0.02
C PRO A 58 -14.92 21.39 0.86
N PRO A 59 -15.28 21.48 2.14
CA PRO A 59 -15.17 20.34 3.05
C PRO A 59 -16.20 19.26 2.72
N GLU A 60 -15.96 18.04 3.23
CA GLU A 60 -16.81 16.85 3.08
C GLU A 60 -18.31 17.11 3.21
N SER A 61 -18.72 17.90 4.23
CA SER A 61 -20.12 18.24 4.50
C SER A 61 -20.84 18.95 3.34
N LYS A 62 -20.10 19.50 2.36
CA LYS A 62 -20.61 20.16 1.17
C LYS A 62 -20.53 19.28 -0.08
N ILE A 63 -19.58 18.35 -0.15
CA ILE A 63 -19.39 17.43 -1.28
C ILE A 63 -20.53 16.40 -1.35
N GLY A 64 -20.95 15.85 -0.19
CA GLY A 64 -21.90 14.74 -0.12
C GLY A 64 -21.27 13.38 -0.49
N PHE A 65 -22.10 12.36 -0.73
CA PHE A 65 -21.68 11.00 -1.14
C PHE A 65 -20.66 10.28 -0.24
N PRO A 66 -20.86 10.24 1.10
CA PRO A 66 -19.91 9.60 2.02
C PRO A 66 -19.86 8.07 1.92
N GLY A 67 -20.76 7.43 1.16
CA GLY A 67 -21.03 5.99 1.22
C GLY A 67 -21.76 5.58 2.52
N PRO A 68 -21.84 4.28 2.84
CA PRO A 68 -22.39 3.80 4.11
C PRO A 68 -21.56 4.27 5.32
N THR A 69 -22.20 4.77 6.38
CA THR A 69 -21.53 5.31 7.59
C THR A 69 -22.02 4.75 8.94
N PRO A 70 -22.46 3.47 9.06
CA PRO A 70 -22.87 2.97 10.37
C PRO A 70 -21.66 2.81 11.31
N THR A 71 -21.75 3.39 12.50
CA THR A 71 -20.74 3.28 13.56
C THR A 71 -20.86 1.96 14.32
N GLY A 72 -19.73 1.31 14.62
CA GLY A 72 -19.67 0.17 15.54
C GLY A 72 -19.74 0.58 17.02
N LEU A 73 -19.55 -0.38 17.94
CA LEU A 73 -19.33 -0.05 19.35
C LEU A 73 -17.92 0.50 19.58
N GLU A 74 -17.77 1.35 20.58
CA GLU A 74 -16.46 1.83 21.05
C GLU A 74 -15.60 0.66 21.56
N ALA A 75 -14.30 0.72 21.28
CA ALA A 75 -13.36 -0.31 21.72
C ALA A 75 -13.24 -0.35 23.25
N ALA A 76 -13.27 -1.56 23.83
CA ALA A 76 -13.19 -1.79 25.28
C ALA A 76 -12.17 -2.90 25.63
N ALA A 77 -11.03 -2.93 24.94
CA ALA A 77 -10.02 -3.99 25.02
C ALA A 77 -9.60 -4.36 26.46
N ALA A 78 -9.53 -3.37 27.36
CA ALA A 78 -9.21 -3.59 28.78
C ALA A 78 -10.20 -4.54 29.51
N GLN A 79 -11.44 -4.65 29.04
CA GLN A 79 -12.46 -5.51 29.62
C GLN A 79 -12.62 -6.84 28.86
N THR A 80 -12.29 -6.87 27.56
CA THR A 80 -12.60 -8.01 26.68
C THR A 80 -11.41 -8.84 26.24
N ALA A 81 -10.18 -8.32 26.34
CA ALA A 81 -8.99 -9.04 25.91
C ALA A 81 -8.43 -9.91 27.07
N PRO A 82 -8.01 -11.17 26.81
CA PRO A 82 -7.38 -12.02 27.81
C PRO A 82 -5.92 -11.62 28.13
N ILE A 83 -5.37 -10.69 27.34
CA ILE A 83 -4.01 -10.16 27.47
C ILE A 83 -4.02 -8.63 27.28
N TYR A 84 -3.20 -7.93 28.06
CA TYR A 84 -3.06 -6.48 27.97
C TYR A 84 -2.12 -6.08 26.82
N PRO A 85 -2.37 -4.98 26.09
CA PRO A 85 -1.50 -4.49 25.01
C PRO A 85 -0.21 -3.85 25.54
N TYR A 86 0.70 -4.66 26.07
CA TYR A 86 2.03 -4.19 26.45
C TYR A 86 2.85 -3.81 25.21
N ASN A 87 3.38 -2.59 25.17
CA ASN A 87 4.25 -2.14 24.08
C ASN A 87 5.67 -2.71 24.26
N ASN A 88 5.91 -3.93 23.74
CA ASN A 88 7.21 -4.61 23.80
C ASN A 88 7.87 -4.74 22.41
N GLY A 89 7.33 -4.07 21.38
CA GLY A 89 7.82 -4.07 19.99
C GLY A 89 8.00 -2.66 19.43
N PRO A 90 8.25 -2.49 18.12
CA PRO A 90 8.17 -1.18 17.48
C PRO A 90 6.75 -0.58 17.62
N SER A 91 6.65 0.75 17.66
CA SER A 91 5.41 1.50 17.94
C SER A 91 4.37 1.44 16.82
N ASP A 92 4.66 0.77 15.72
CA ASP A 92 3.86 0.70 14.49
C ASP A 92 2.55 -0.10 14.65
N SER A 93 2.54 -1.09 15.54
CA SER A 93 1.37 -1.97 15.77
C SER A 93 0.68 -1.74 17.11
N PHE A 94 1.12 -0.79 17.93
CA PHE A 94 0.47 -0.48 19.21
C PHE A 94 -0.85 0.28 19.01
N PRO A 95 -1.95 -0.02 19.73
CA PRO A 95 -2.10 -0.96 20.83
C PRO A 95 -2.65 -2.34 20.41
N LEU A 96 -2.49 -2.76 19.15
CA LEU A 96 -3.02 -4.04 18.68
C LEU A 96 -2.26 -5.20 19.32
N VAL A 97 -2.98 -6.28 19.64
CA VAL A 97 -2.39 -7.52 20.15
C VAL A 97 -2.90 -8.72 19.36
N ALA A 98 -1.97 -9.42 18.72
CA ALA A 98 -2.28 -10.64 17.97
C ALA A 98 -1.86 -11.89 18.79
N PRO A 99 -2.75 -12.89 18.96
CA PRO A 99 -2.38 -14.15 19.62
C PRO A 99 -1.49 -15.03 18.71
N GLN A 100 -0.81 -16.01 19.31
CA GLN A 100 -0.09 -17.05 18.54
C GLN A 100 -1.09 -18.02 17.89
N PRO A 101 -0.75 -18.59 16.71
CA PRO A 101 -1.59 -19.59 16.05
C PRO A 101 -1.88 -20.81 16.92
N TRP A 102 -3.00 -21.47 16.64
CA TRP A 102 -3.36 -22.72 17.30
C TRP A 102 -2.28 -23.79 17.13
N GLY A 103 -1.87 -24.42 18.23
CA GLY A 103 -0.82 -25.45 18.26
C GLY A 103 0.60 -24.91 18.50
N SER A 104 0.80 -23.59 18.47
CA SER A 104 2.08 -22.95 18.78
C SER A 104 2.22 -22.69 20.29
N GLY A 105 3.26 -23.23 20.91
CA GLY A 105 3.53 -23.01 22.33
C GLY A 105 4.09 -21.60 22.60
N PHE A 106 3.97 -21.10 23.83
CA PHE A 106 4.53 -19.80 24.25
C PHE A 106 6.05 -19.61 23.99
N PHE A 107 6.78 -20.69 23.69
CA PHE A 107 8.23 -20.70 23.44
C PHE A 107 8.61 -21.02 21.98
N SER A 108 7.66 -21.19 21.06
CA SER A 108 7.98 -21.39 19.64
C SER A 108 8.45 -20.09 18.99
N LYS A 109 9.24 -20.19 17.91
CA LYS A 109 9.64 -19.04 17.09
C LYS A 109 8.38 -18.28 16.68
N ALA A 110 8.34 -16.97 16.94
CA ALA A 110 7.12 -16.17 16.79
C ALA A 110 6.63 -16.17 15.33
N PHE A 111 5.41 -16.68 15.11
CA PHE A 111 4.68 -16.49 13.86
C PHE A 111 3.78 -15.27 14.02
N ASP A 112 4.00 -14.25 13.20
CA ASP A 112 3.21 -13.02 13.24
C ASP A 112 2.03 -13.14 12.28
N ILE A 113 0.87 -13.55 12.80
CA ILE A 113 -0.35 -13.73 12.01
C ILE A 113 -0.76 -12.47 11.27
N THR A 114 -0.38 -11.29 11.76
CA THR A 114 -0.79 -10.01 11.15
C THR A 114 -0.17 -9.81 9.76
N LYS A 115 0.91 -10.53 9.44
CA LYS A 115 1.55 -10.55 8.12
C LYS A 115 0.96 -11.56 7.14
N TYR A 116 -0.13 -12.23 7.52
CA TYR A 116 -0.79 -13.28 6.74
C TYR A 116 -2.30 -13.05 6.67
N TRP A 117 -2.72 -11.79 6.65
CA TRP A 117 -4.13 -11.37 6.54
C TRP A 117 -4.42 -10.79 5.14
N GLY A 118 -3.53 -10.98 4.18
CA GLY A 118 -3.60 -10.42 2.84
C GLY A 118 -3.75 -8.91 2.87
N ASN A 119 -4.75 -8.39 2.16
CA ASN A 119 -5.03 -6.97 2.15
C ASN A 119 -5.59 -6.43 3.49
N LEU A 120 -5.91 -7.28 4.45
CA LEU A 120 -6.35 -6.86 5.79
C LEU A 120 -5.19 -6.78 6.79
N SER A 121 -3.97 -7.09 6.39
CA SER A 121 -2.79 -6.87 7.22
C SER A 121 -2.65 -5.39 7.59
N PRO A 122 -2.25 -5.05 8.83
CA PRO A 122 -1.71 -3.71 9.09
C PRO A 122 -0.48 -3.48 8.20
N TRP A 123 -0.20 -2.23 7.83
CA TRP A 123 1.03 -1.89 7.12
C TRP A 123 2.27 -2.30 7.92
N PHE A 124 3.27 -2.81 7.21
CA PHE A 124 4.62 -3.02 7.70
C PHE A 124 5.62 -2.73 6.58
N SER A 125 6.84 -2.31 6.93
CA SER A 125 7.92 -2.11 5.97
C SER A 125 8.33 -3.43 5.29
N VAL A 126 8.48 -3.38 3.97
CA VAL A 126 8.93 -4.49 3.13
C VAL A 126 10.39 -4.26 2.73
N ALA A 127 11.19 -5.33 2.71
CA ALA A 127 12.60 -5.23 2.34
C ALA A 127 12.77 -5.25 0.82
N SER A 128 13.62 -4.39 0.27
CA SER A 128 13.99 -4.40 -1.15
C SER A 128 14.60 -5.74 -1.61
N ALA A 129 15.20 -6.50 -0.67
CA ALA A 129 15.70 -7.86 -0.89
C ALA A 129 14.62 -8.84 -1.37
N ASP A 130 13.35 -8.63 -0.97
CA ASP A 130 12.22 -9.43 -1.44
C ASP A 130 12.03 -9.34 -2.97
N TYR A 131 12.59 -8.30 -3.59
CA TYR A 131 12.53 -8.03 -5.03
C TYR A 131 13.90 -8.07 -5.71
N GLY A 132 14.94 -8.57 -5.03
CA GLY A 132 16.28 -8.78 -5.61
C GLY A 132 17.23 -7.57 -5.52
N LEU A 133 16.94 -6.62 -4.62
CA LEU A 133 17.84 -5.50 -4.30
C LEU A 133 18.24 -5.54 -2.81
N ASP A 134 19.18 -6.44 -2.47
CA ASP A 134 19.49 -6.79 -1.08
C ASP A 134 19.96 -5.60 -0.21
N GLU A 135 20.68 -4.65 -0.81
CA GLU A 135 21.29 -3.52 -0.10
C GLU A 135 20.53 -2.19 -0.32
N ALA A 136 19.44 -2.20 -1.09
CA ALA A 136 18.73 -0.97 -1.44
C ALA A 136 17.94 -0.42 -0.26
N SER A 137 18.15 0.86 0.02
CA SER A 137 17.44 1.60 1.07
C SER A 137 16.44 2.59 0.50
N PRO A 138 15.30 2.83 1.18
CA PRO A 138 14.39 3.92 0.84
C PRO A 138 15.01 5.31 1.03
N LEU A 139 16.11 5.42 1.79
CA LEU A 139 16.88 6.66 1.96
C LEU A 139 17.50 7.11 0.65
N ILE A 140 17.58 8.43 0.46
CA ILE A 140 18.18 9.02 -0.74
C ILE A 140 19.64 8.55 -0.88
N PRO A 141 20.07 8.03 -2.04
CA PRO A 141 21.44 7.55 -2.22
C PRO A 141 22.47 8.67 -2.02
N SER A 142 23.65 8.29 -1.54
CA SER A 142 24.73 9.25 -1.29
C SER A 142 25.10 10.03 -2.56
N GLY A 143 25.18 11.35 -2.44
CA GLY A 143 25.47 12.24 -3.57
C GLY A 143 24.26 12.56 -4.46
N CYS A 144 23.05 12.13 -4.10
CA CYS A 144 21.80 12.57 -4.73
C CYS A 144 21.02 13.52 -3.81
N ASN A 145 20.21 14.40 -4.40
CA ASN A 145 19.24 15.23 -3.68
C ASN A 145 17.83 14.94 -4.20
N ILE A 146 16.85 14.84 -3.29
CA ILE A 146 15.44 14.75 -3.66
C ILE A 146 14.95 16.10 -4.20
N VAL A 147 14.24 16.09 -5.32
CA VAL A 147 13.65 17.31 -5.91
C VAL A 147 12.13 17.23 -6.06
N GLN A 148 11.57 16.02 -6.14
CA GLN A 148 10.13 15.83 -6.19
C GLN A 148 9.72 14.49 -5.55
N LEU A 149 8.64 14.52 -4.79
CA LEU A 149 8.00 13.37 -4.16
C LEU A 149 6.59 13.19 -4.72
N HIS A 150 6.25 11.96 -5.10
CA HIS A 150 4.86 11.56 -5.33
C HIS A 150 4.51 10.41 -4.42
N LEU A 151 3.42 10.55 -3.69
CA LEU A 151 2.87 9.57 -2.77
C LEU A 151 1.45 9.20 -3.22
N LEU A 152 1.21 7.94 -3.55
CA LEU A 152 -0.13 7.36 -3.70
C LEU A 152 -0.34 6.38 -2.55
N TYR A 153 -1.35 6.58 -1.71
CA TYR A 153 -1.50 5.80 -0.48
C TYR A 153 -2.93 5.33 -0.22
N ARG A 154 -3.03 4.14 0.36
CA ARG A 154 -4.29 3.49 0.72
C ARG A 154 -4.83 4.07 2.02
N HIS A 155 -6.15 4.09 2.17
CA HIS A 155 -6.77 4.21 3.48
C HIS A 155 -6.23 3.21 4.53
N GLY A 156 -6.31 3.62 5.80
CA GLY A 156 -5.93 2.79 6.94
C GLY A 156 -6.94 1.70 7.25
N ALA A 157 -6.71 0.97 8.33
CA ALA A 157 -7.62 -0.06 8.81
C ALA A 157 -9.04 0.47 9.01
N ARG A 158 -10.02 -0.27 8.49
CA ARG A 158 -11.44 0.09 8.51
C ARG A 158 -12.29 -1.06 8.99
N TYR A 159 -13.55 -0.78 9.27
CA TYR A 159 -14.57 -1.82 9.43
C TYR A 159 -14.83 -2.60 8.12
N PRO A 160 -15.42 -3.80 8.20
CA PRO A 160 -15.85 -4.55 7.03
C PRO A 160 -16.79 -3.75 6.13
N THR A 161 -16.86 -4.14 4.86
CA THR A 161 -17.88 -3.56 3.98
C THR A 161 -19.27 -4.05 4.34
N THR A 162 -20.30 -3.27 4.01
CA THR A 162 -21.70 -3.70 4.26
C THR A 162 -22.01 -4.96 3.47
N GLY A 163 -22.55 -6.00 4.13
CA GLY A 163 -22.84 -7.29 3.51
C GLY A 163 -21.64 -8.23 3.42
N ALA A 164 -20.46 -7.85 3.92
CA ALA A 164 -19.28 -8.70 3.92
C ALA A 164 -19.50 -10.00 4.74
N ALA A 165 -18.61 -10.97 4.53
CA ALA A 165 -18.67 -12.29 5.16
C ALA A 165 -18.80 -12.24 6.71
N PRO A 166 -18.11 -11.33 7.45
CA PRO A 166 -18.26 -11.20 8.90
C PRO A 166 -19.70 -10.90 9.35
N GLN A 167 -20.38 -9.97 8.66
CA GLN A 167 -21.76 -9.60 8.97
C GLN A 167 -22.73 -10.75 8.61
N THR A 168 -22.47 -11.44 7.49
CA THR A 168 -23.26 -12.60 7.07
C THR A 168 -23.14 -13.75 8.07
N PHE A 169 -21.93 -14.03 8.57
CA PHE A 169 -21.70 -15.02 9.62
C PHE A 169 -22.39 -14.65 10.94
N ALA A 170 -22.30 -13.39 11.36
CA ALA A 170 -23.02 -12.90 12.53
C ALA A 170 -24.54 -13.10 12.40
N THR A 171 -25.09 -12.79 11.23
CA THR A 171 -26.51 -12.98 10.92
C THR A 171 -26.92 -14.44 10.95
N LYS A 172 -26.06 -15.34 10.44
CA LYS A 172 -26.26 -16.79 10.51
C LYS A 172 -26.35 -17.29 11.96
N LEU A 173 -25.44 -16.88 12.83
CA LEU A 173 -25.49 -17.25 14.25
C LEU A 173 -26.73 -16.69 14.95
N LEU A 174 -27.07 -15.42 14.70
CA LEU A 174 -28.28 -14.81 15.24
C LEU A 174 -29.54 -15.57 14.80
N ASN A 175 -29.64 -15.97 13.54
CA ASN A 175 -30.77 -16.75 13.05
C ASN A 175 -30.84 -18.14 13.69
N ALA A 176 -29.71 -18.80 13.95
CA ALA A 176 -29.67 -20.06 14.68
C ALA A 176 -30.24 -19.93 16.10
N THR A 177 -29.99 -18.81 16.81
CA THR A 177 -30.60 -18.57 18.13
C THR A 177 -32.13 -18.53 18.10
N LYS A 178 -32.71 -18.11 16.96
CA LYS A 178 -34.16 -18.04 16.75
C LYS A 178 -34.74 -19.37 16.25
N ALA A 179 -33.92 -20.24 15.68
CA ALA A 179 -34.30 -21.49 15.03
C ALA A 179 -33.98 -22.74 15.87
N GLY A 180 -34.29 -22.69 17.17
CA GLY A 180 -34.06 -23.81 18.10
C GLY A 180 -32.78 -23.72 18.95
N GLY A 181 -31.98 -22.67 18.74
CA GLY A 181 -30.75 -22.43 19.51
C GLY A 181 -29.54 -23.20 18.97
N PHE A 182 -28.36 -22.82 19.45
CA PHE A 182 -27.12 -23.56 19.23
C PHE A 182 -26.35 -23.62 20.55
N SER A 183 -25.54 -24.67 20.75
CA SER A 183 -24.70 -24.81 21.95
C SER A 183 -23.24 -24.88 21.54
N VAL A 184 -22.37 -24.25 22.33
CA VAL A 184 -20.91 -24.22 22.09
C VAL A 184 -20.13 -24.64 23.34
N THR A 185 -18.97 -25.26 23.13
CA THR A 185 -18.02 -25.64 24.18
C THR A 185 -16.58 -25.49 23.67
N GLY A 186 -15.60 -25.57 24.58
CA GLY A 186 -14.19 -25.58 24.20
C GLY A 186 -13.76 -24.24 23.60
N GLU A 187 -13.09 -24.29 22.46
CA GLU A 187 -12.54 -23.14 21.75
C GLU A 187 -13.62 -22.18 21.24
N LEU A 188 -14.87 -22.65 21.12
CA LEU A 188 -16.02 -21.89 20.64
C LEU A 188 -16.89 -21.32 21.76
N ASP A 189 -16.54 -21.52 23.04
CA ASP A 189 -17.37 -21.12 24.19
C ASP A 189 -17.74 -19.62 24.17
N PHE A 190 -16.83 -18.77 23.70
CA PHE A 190 -17.01 -17.33 23.57
C PHE A 190 -18.19 -16.97 22.67
N LEU A 191 -18.54 -17.81 21.68
CA LEU A 191 -19.68 -17.59 20.78
C LEU A 191 -21.02 -17.57 21.52
N SER A 192 -21.11 -18.14 22.72
CA SER A 192 -22.33 -18.13 23.53
C SER A 192 -22.72 -16.71 24.00
N GLN A 193 -21.76 -15.79 24.08
CA GLN A 193 -21.95 -14.40 24.50
C GLN A 193 -21.41 -13.39 23.49
N TRP A 194 -20.83 -13.88 22.38
CA TRP A 194 -20.29 -13.03 21.34
C TRP A 194 -21.41 -12.23 20.66
N THR A 195 -21.12 -10.95 20.42
CA THR A 195 -21.99 -10.03 19.68
C THR A 195 -21.15 -9.37 18.60
N TYR A 196 -21.74 -9.11 17.43
CA TYR A 196 -21.06 -8.44 16.34
C TYR A 196 -20.95 -6.94 16.64
N LYS A 197 -19.74 -6.48 17.00
CA LYS A 197 -19.47 -5.10 17.46
C LYS A 197 -18.92 -4.18 16.38
N LEU A 198 -18.67 -4.71 15.18
CA LEU A 198 -18.07 -3.97 14.07
C LEU A 198 -19.10 -3.04 13.43
N GLY A 199 -18.65 -1.84 13.04
CA GLY A 199 -19.41 -0.95 12.15
C GLY A 199 -19.31 -1.40 10.69
N ALA A 200 -19.51 -0.49 9.74
CA ALA A 200 -19.22 -0.75 8.33
C ALA A 200 -18.46 0.41 7.67
N GLU A 201 -17.54 0.08 6.76
CA GLU A 201 -16.73 0.96 5.90
C GLU A 201 -15.80 1.98 6.58
N LEU A 202 -16.18 2.54 7.72
CA LEU A 202 -15.47 3.63 8.38
C LEU A 202 -14.09 3.22 8.88
N LEU A 203 -13.15 4.17 8.90
CA LEU A 203 -11.84 3.97 9.53
C LEU A 203 -11.99 3.65 11.03
N THR A 204 -11.25 2.65 11.48
CA THR A 204 -11.07 2.38 12.91
C THR A 204 -10.15 3.42 13.53
N PRO A 205 -10.12 3.56 14.87
CA PRO A 205 -9.12 4.40 15.54
C PRO A 205 -7.68 4.04 15.15
N PHE A 206 -7.37 2.74 15.00
CA PHE A 206 -6.07 2.28 14.52
C PHE A 206 -5.79 2.70 13.07
N GLY A 207 -6.77 2.60 12.16
CA GLY A 207 -6.58 3.06 10.78
C GLY A 207 -6.35 4.56 10.65
N ARG A 208 -6.95 5.36 11.54
CA ARG A 208 -6.66 6.80 11.65
C ARG A 208 -5.22 7.02 12.10
N SER A 209 -4.75 6.30 13.13
CA SER A 209 -3.37 6.43 13.60
C SER A 209 -2.34 5.99 12.56
N GLN A 210 -2.62 4.96 11.75
CA GLN A 210 -1.70 4.55 10.68
C GLN A 210 -1.40 5.69 9.71
N ASN A 211 -2.42 6.40 9.23
CA ASN A 211 -2.23 7.50 8.29
C ASN A 211 -1.68 8.76 8.95
N PHE A 212 -2.03 9.01 10.22
CA PHE A 212 -1.38 10.07 10.99
C PHE A 212 0.13 9.82 11.12
N GLN A 213 0.54 8.61 11.47
CA GLN A 213 1.95 8.24 11.57
C GLN A 213 2.65 8.27 10.21
N LEU A 214 1.97 7.88 9.12
CA LEU A 214 2.48 8.07 7.76
C LEU A 214 2.75 9.55 7.48
N GLY A 215 1.84 10.45 7.86
CA GLY A 215 2.01 11.89 7.75
C GLY A 215 3.23 12.41 8.52
N VAL A 216 3.40 11.98 9.78
CA VAL A 216 4.57 12.32 10.60
C VAL A 216 5.86 11.83 9.94
N ALA A 217 5.89 10.58 9.50
CA ALA A 217 7.06 9.98 8.86
C ALA A 217 7.43 10.73 7.58
N TYR A 218 6.46 11.01 6.71
CA TYR A 218 6.73 11.71 5.45
C TYR A 218 7.11 13.16 5.65
N ARG A 219 6.62 13.82 6.72
CA ARG A 219 7.10 15.15 7.09
C ARG A 219 8.55 15.14 7.52
N GLN A 220 8.97 14.14 8.27
CA GLN A 220 10.36 13.99 8.70
C GLN A 220 11.30 13.62 7.54
N LEU A 221 10.83 12.75 6.62
CA LEU A 221 11.62 12.27 5.49
C LEU A 221 11.76 13.30 4.36
N TYR A 222 10.69 14.05 4.07
CA TYR A 222 10.60 14.88 2.86
C TYR A 222 10.20 16.33 3.11
N GLY A 223 10.07 16.75 4.38
CA GLY A 223 9.58 18.08 4.75
C GLY A 223 10.42 19.25 4.21
N GLU A 224 11.69 19.02 3.85
CA GLU A 224 12.54 20.02 3.20
C GLU A 224 11.93 20.55 1.89
N LEU A 225 11.21 19.70 1.14
CA LEU A 225 10.57 20.07 -0.12
C LEU A 225 9.48 21.15 0.04
N LEU A 226 9.01 21.43 1.27
CA LEU A 226 8.08 22.52 1.57
C LEU A 226 8.70 23.91 1.41
N ASN A 227 10.03 24.01 1.41
CA ASN A 227 10.72 25.27 1.10
C ASN A 227 10.36 25.78 -0.30
N ASN A 228 10.16 24.88 -1.27
CA ASN A 228 9.79 25.26 -2.63
C ASN A 228 8.41 25.93 -2.68
N PHE A 229 7.46 25.49 -1.84
CA PHE A 229 6.16 26.13 -1.71
C PHE A 229 6.26 27.48 -1.00
N THR A 230 7.11 27.58 0.03
CA THR A 230 7.38 28.84 0.72
C THR A 230 7.97 29.88 -0.23
N GLU A 231 8.97 29.50 -1.02
CA GLU A 231 9.61 30.37 -2.02
C GLU A 231 8.62 30.79 -3.10
N ALA A 232 7.73 29.90 -3.52
CA ALA A 232 6.68 30.19 -4.49
C ALA A 232 5.51 31.00 -3.91
N GLY A 233 5.39 31.12 -2.59
CA GLY A 233 4.23 31.72 -1.93
C GLY A 233 2.94 30.92 -2.13
N THR A 234 3.02 29.59 -2.16
CA THR A 234 1.89 28.67 -2.39
C THR A 234 1.75 27.63 -1.28
N ILE A 235 0.64 26.88 -1.29
CA ILE A 235 0.44 25.69 -0.45
C ILE A 235 0.10 24.48 -1.35
N PRO A 236 0.38 23.24 -0.90
CA PRO A 236 0.10 22.04 -1.68
C PRO A 236 -1.40 21.81 -1.92
N VAL A 237 -1.70 21.12 -3.02
CA VAL A 237 -2.98 20.42 -3.25
C VAL A 237 -2.73 18.93 -3.11
N PHE A 238 -3.36 18.31 -2.13
CA PHE A 238 -3.45 16.86 -1.94
C PHE A 238 -4.85 16.40 -2.34
N ARG A 239 -4.98 15.14 -2.80
CA ARG A 239 -6.25 14.64 -3.35
C ARG A 239 -6.72 13.37 -2.65
N THR A 240 -8.03 13.15 -2.66
CA THR A 240 -8.69 11.94 -2.16
C THR A 240 -10.09 11.80 -2.76
N GLU A 241 -10.77 10.69 -2.50
CA GLU A 241 -12.13 10.40 -2.92
C GLU A 241 -13.17 10.77 -1.86
N SER A 242 -14.44 10.83 -2.25
CA SER A 242 -15.53 11.35 -1.42
C SER A 242 -16.08 10.40 -0.35
N GLN A 243 -15.68 9.13 -0.33
CA GLN A 243 -16.13 8.23 0.72
C GLN A 243 -15.53 8.65 2.08
N ASP A 244 -16.30 8.51 3.16
CA ASP A 244 -15.90 9.03 4.49
C ASP A 244 -14.51 8.52 4.89
N ARG A 245 -14.26 7.22 4.73
CA ARG A 245 -12.95 6.62 5.06
C ARG A 245 -11.79 7.25 4.28
N MET A 246 -12.02 7.71 3.06
CA MET A 246 -10.99 8.32 2.20
C MET A 246 -10.72 9.75 2.65
N VAL A 247 -11.77 10.54 2.85
CA VAL A 247 -11.65 11.89 3.41
C VAL A 247 -10.99 11.86 4.80
N LYS A 248 -11.34 10.91 5.67
CA LYS A 248 -10.69 10.76 6.98
C LYS A 248 -9.23 10.30 6.85
N THR A 249 -8.90 9.49 5.84
CA THR A 249 -7.52 9.08 5.56
C THR A 249 -6.66 10.29 5.24
N ALA A 250 -7.07 11.10 4.25
CA ALA A 250 -6.33 12.29 3.85
C ALA A 250 -6.20 13.32 4.98
N ASN A 251 -7.26 13.52 5.76
CA ASN A 251 -7.23 14.42 6.93
C ASN A 251 -6.27 13.93 8.02
N ASN A 252 -6.22 12.63 8.32
CA ASN A 252 -5.27 12.12 9.33
C ASN A 252 -3.83 12.21 8.84
N PHE A 253 -3.57 11.92 7.57
CA PHE A 253 -2.25 12.14 6.96
C PHE A 253 -1.83 13.62 7.04
N ALA A 254 -2.70 14.54 6.62
CA ALA A 254 -2.45 15.98 6.69
C ALA A 254 -2.21 16.46 8.13
N ALA A 255 -3.00 15.99 9.10
CA ALA A 255 -2.84 16.29 10.51
C ALA A 255 -1.47 15.84 11.05
N GLY A 256 -1.00 14.64 10.66
CA GLY A 256 0.33 14.16 11.04
C GLY A 256 1.46 14.92 10.34
N PHE A 257 1.24 15.34 9.10
CA PHE A 257 2.25 15.99 8.27
C PHE A 257 2.43 17.50 8.57
N PHE A 258 1.34 18.20 8.91
CA PHE A 258 1.34 19.66 9.14
C PHE A 258 1.07 20.06 10.60
N GLY A 259 0.45 19.21 11.40
CA GLY A 259 -0.01 19.54 12.76
C GLY A 259 -1.51 19.83 12.84
N VAL A 260 -2.03 19.93 14.07
CA VAL A 260 -3.44 20.23 14.35
C VAL A 260 -3.52 21.43 15.29
N PRO A 261 -4.26 22.50 14.94
CA PRO A 261 -5.15 22.63 13.78
C PRO A 261 -4.46 23.10 12.48
N GLU A 262 -3.13 23.23 12.46
CA GLU A 262 -2.36 23.90 11.41
C GLU A 262 -2.66 23.38 9.99
N TYR A 263 -2.91 22.08 9.82
CA TYR A 263 -3.21 21.50 8.51
C TYR A 263 -4.39 22.17 7.77
N LEU A 264 -5.35 22.75 8.51
CA LEU A 264 -6.54 23.40 7.95
C LEU A 264 -6.20 24.63 7.09
N ASP A 265 -5.04 25.26 7.32
CA ASP A 265 -4.60 26.45 6.58
C ASP A 265 -3.35 26.18 5.71
N GLN A 266 -2.76 24.98 5.83
CA GLN A 266 -1.46 24.64 5.25
C GLN A 266 -1.51 23.74 4.02
N VAL A 267 -2.68 23.16 3.70
CA VAL A 267 -2.87 22.28 2.55
C VAL A 267 -4.30 22.37 2.02
N ASN A 268 -4.46 22.41 0.71
CA ASN A 268 -5.75 22.21 0.05
C ASN A 268 -5.99 20.70 -0.11
N ILE A 269 -7.16 20.22 0.29
CA ILE A 269 -7.58 18.83 0.06
C ILE A 269 -8.69 18.84 -0.99
N GLU A 270 -8.38 18.33 -2.18
CA GLU A 270 -9.35 18.10 -3.23
C GLU A 270 -10.04 16.74 -3.05
N ILE A 271 -11.36 16.76 -3.04
CA ILE A 271 -12.21 15.58 -2.85
C ILE A 271 -12.92 15.27 -4.17
N LEU A 272 -12.51 14.19 -4.83
CA LEU A 272 -13.12 13.70 -6.06
C LEU A 272 -14.32 12.80 -5.72
N VAL A 273 -15.45 13.04 -6.40
CA VAL A 273 -16.67 12.27 -6.14
C VAL A 273 -16.52 10.84 -6.63
N GLU A 274 -16.83 9.90 -5.74
CA GLU A 274 -16.85 8.46 -6.00
C GLU A 274 -18.30 7.97 -6.05
N THR A 275 -18.82 7.83 -7.27
CA THR A 275 -20.17 7.33 -7.54
C THR A 275 -20.24 6.77 -8.97
N PRO A 276 -21.14 5.80 -9.23
CA PRO A 276 -21.29 5.23 -10.56
C PRO A 276 -21.48 6.26 -11.67
N GLY A 277 -20.72 6.11 -12.76
CA GLY A 277 -20.78 6.97 -13.94
C GLY A 277 -20.03 8.30 -13.81
N VAL A 278 -19.34 8.54 -12.70
CA VAL A 278 -18.44 9.69 -12.56
C VAL A 278 -17.00 9.23 -12.82
N ASN A 279 -16.35 9.92 -13.76
CA ASN A 279 -14.93 9.75 -14.01
C ASN A 279 -14.12 10.18 -12.78
N ASN A 280 -13.24 9.30 -12.31
CA ASN A 280 -12.34 9.53 -11.19
C ASN A 280 -11.14 8.57 -11.28
N SER A 281 -9.89 9.07 -11.30
CA SER A 281 -8.67 8.25 -11.24
C SER A 281 -8.55 7.44 -9.94
N GLY A 282 -9.12 7.95 -8.86
CA GLY A 282 -9.20 7.32 -7.54
C GLY A 282 -10.31 6.28 -7.37
N ALA A 283 -11.23 6.19 -8.32
CA ALA A 283 -12.31 5.19 -8.32
C ALA A 283 -12.68 4.75 -9.75
N PRO A 284 -11.72 4.22 -10.53
CA PRO A 284 -11.89 3.96 -11.96
C PRO A 284 -12.93 2.87 -12.26
N TYR A 285 -13.21 1.99 -11.29
CA TYR A 285 -14.23 0.95 -11.39
C TYR A 285 -15.65 1.53 -11.54
N GLU A 286 -15.87 2.79 -11.18
CA GLU A 286 -17.15 3.49 -11.40
C GLU A 286 -17.39 3.89 -12.86
N ALA A 287 -16.32 3.89 -13.68
CA ALA A 287 -16.36 4.18 -15.11
C ALA A 287 -16.02 2.95 -15.98
N CYS A 288 -15.39 1.91 -15.42
CA CYS A 288 -14.93 0.73 -16.14
C CYS A 288 -15.92 -0.44 -16.01
N ASN A 289 -16.82 -0.65 -16.98
CA ASN A 289 -17.87 -1.68 -16.88
C ASN A 289 -17.32 -3.10 -16.66
N ASN A 290 -16.28 -3.50 -17.39
CA ASN A 290 -15.71 -4.84 -17.28
C ASN A 290 -15.05 -5.12 -15.92
N SER A 291 -14.73 -4.09 -15.12
CA SER A 291 -14.25 -4.26 -13.74
C SER A 291 -15.27 -4.95 -12.84
N ASN A 292 -16.56 -4.76 -13.12
CA ASN A 292 -17.67 -5.31 -12.35
C ASN A 292 -18.25 -6.60 -12.95
N VAL A 293 -17.55 -7.21 -13.92
CA VAL A 293 -17.96 -8.47 -14.56
C VAL A 293 -17.16 -9.62 -13.97
N ALA A 294 -17.85 -10.61 -13.41
CA ALA A 294 -17.23 -11.73 -12.70
C ALA A 294 -16.20 -12.53 -13.53
N SER A 295 -16.42 -12.67 -14.85
CA SER A 295 -15.50 -13.35 -15.76
C SER A 295 -14.37 -12.47 -16.30
N LYS A 296 -14.24 -11.24 -15.80
CA LYS A 296 -13.22 -10.26 -16.19
C LYS A 296 -12.60 -9.62 -14.95
N GLY A 297 -13.19 -8.56 -14.40
CA GLY A 297 -12.65 -7.85 -13.24
C GLY A 297 -12.79 -8.56 -11.89
N SER A 298 -13.54 -9.68 -11.81
CA SER A 298 -13.68 -10.45 -10.55
C SER A 298 -13.27 -11.93 -10.66
N ILE A 299 -12.35 -12.25 -11.58
CA ILE A 299 -11.81 -13.62 -11.76
C ILE A 299 -11.21 -14.14 -10.46
N GLY A 300 -10.43 -13.31 -9.78
CA GLY A 300 -9.78 -13.61 -8.50
C GLY A 300 -10.74 -14.04 -7.41
N THR A 301 -11.87 -13.34 -7.27
CA THR A 301 -12.92 -13.71 -6.30
C THR A 301 -13.43 -15.14 -6.55
N THR A 302 -13.62 -15.51 -7.82
CA THR A 302 -14.10 -16.85 -8.20
C THR A 302 -13.07 -17.93 -7.85
N VAL A 303 -11.79 -17.73 -8.20
CA VAL A 303 -10.75 -18.74 -7.96
C VAL A 303 -10.34 -18.83 -6.50
N ALA A 304 -10.29 -17.72 -5.78
CA ALA A 304 -10.04 -17.69 -4.34
C ALA A 304 -11.14 -18.44 -3.57
N THR A 305 -12.41 -18.24 -3.95
CA THR A 305 -13.54 -18.99 -3.36
C THR A 305 -13.43 -20.49 -3.62
N LYS A 306 -13.01 -20.90 -4.83
CA LYS A 306 -12.79 -22.31 -5.17
C LYS A 306 -11.64 -22.92 -4.38
N PHE A 307 -10.54 -22.20 -4.20
CA PHE A 307 -9.41 -22.61 -3.39
C PHE A 307 -9.81 -22.82 -1.91
N ALA A 308 -10.54 -21.86 -1.34
CA ALA A 308 -10.99 -21.93 0.04
C ALA A 308 -11.94 -23.11 0.34
N ALA A 309 -12.64 -23.64 -0.68
CA ALA A 309 -13.58 -24.74 -0.53
C ALA A 309 -12.99 -26.01 0.10
N SER A 310 -11.66 -26.18 0.03
CA SER A 310 -10.97 -27.29 0.71
C SER A 310 -9.84 -26.85 1.65
N ALA A 311 -9.35 -25.60 1.55
CA ALA A 311 -8.19 -25.13 2.31
C ALA A 311 -8.37 -25.23 3.83
N PHE A 312 -9.60 -25.04 4.33
CA PHE A 312 -9.90 -24.99 5.76
C PHE A 312 -10.59 -26.25 6.30
N ASN A 313 -10.61 -27.34 5.53
CA ASN A 313 -11.35 -28.57 5.89
C ASN A 313 -10.92 -29.15 7.23
N SER A 314 -9.62 -29.15 7.53
CA SER A 314 -9.09 -29.69 8.79
C SER A 314 -9.57 -28.87 10.00
N THR A 315 -9.56 -27.54 9.90
CA THR A 315 -10.04 -26.65 10.96
C THR A 315 -11.55 -26.72 11.10
N ILE A 316 -12.31 -26.74 10.02
CA ILE A 316 -13.76 -26.96 10.06
C ILE A 316 -14.06 -28.31 10.71
N ALA A 317 -13.40 -29.39 10.28
CA ALA A 317 -13.60 -30.72 10.86
C ALA A 317 -13.29 -30.75 12.37
N ARG A 318 -12.25 -30.04 12.84
CA ARG A 318 -11.94 -29.91 14.28
C ARG A 318 -13.02 -29.14 15.04
N LEU A 319 -13.45 -27.98 14.53
CA LEU A 319 -14.48 -27.15 15.16
C LEU A 319 -15.86 -27.81 15.14
N GLN A 320 -16.12 -28.66 14.15
CA GLN A 320 -17.38 -29.39 13.99
C GLN A 320 -17.32 -30.84 14.50
N SER A 321 -16.17 -31.31 14.99
CA SER A 321 -15.96 -32.73 15.22
C SER A 321 -16.98 -33.25 16.24
N GLN A 322 -17.66 -34.33 15.87
CA GLN A 322 -18.56 -35.11 16.72
C GLN A 322 -17.90 -36.43 17.17
N SER A 323 -16.56 -36.49 17.17
CA SER A 323 -15.86 -37.75 17.41
C SER A 323 -16.20 -38.27 18.81
N LEU A 324 -16.69 -39.51 18.83
CA LEU A 324 -17.54 -40.17 19.83
C LEU A 324 -16.95 -40.33 21.26
N MET A 325 -15.86 -39.63 21.58
CA MET A 325 -15.17 -39.68 22.88
C MET A 325 -14.98 -38.29 23.51
N ASP A 326 -15.17 -37.19 22.77
CA ASP A 326 -15.06 -35.82 23.29
C ASP A 326 -16.15 -34.92 22.70
N HIS A 327 -16.61 -33.96 23.51
CA HIS A 327 -17.83 -33.18 23.29
C HIS A 327 -17.78 -32.35 22.01
N CYS A 328 -18.86 -32.38 21.22
CA CYS A 328 -19.00 -31.56 20.02
C CYS A 328 -18.90 -30.06 20.37
N GLN A 329 -17.92 -29.35 19.80
CA GLN A 329 -17.66 -27.95 20.14
C GLN A 329 -18.79 -27.00 19.70
N ILE A 330 -19.60 -27.39 18.70
CA ILE A 330 -20.81 -26.65 18.30
C ILE A 330 -21.92 -27.59 17.81
N THR A 331 -23.14 -27.41 18.35
CA THR A 331 -24.35 -28.11 17.89
C THR A 331 -25.41 -27.09 17.47
N GLY A 332 -26.18 -27.39 16.41
CA GLY A 332 -27.21 -26.49 15.87
C GLY A 332 -26.74 -25.53 14.77
N VAL A 333 -25.44 -25.47 14.47
CA VAL A 333 -24.87 -24.69 13.35
C VAL A 333 -23.85 -25.54 12.58
N ASN A 334 -23.94 -25.52 11.25
CA ASN A 334 -22.96 -26.17 10.38
C ASN A 334 -22.01 -25.12 9.76
N PHE A 335 -20.71 -25.23 9.96
CA PHE A 335 -19.70 -24.37 9.35
C PHE A 335 -19.34 -24.85 7.93
N THR A 336 -19.05 -23.88 7.08
CA THR A 336 -18.64 -24.03 5.69
C THR A 336 -17.30 -23.31 5.47
N ALA A 337 -16.67 -23.50 4.30
CA ALA A 337 -15.48 -22.75 3.91
C ALA A 337 -15.69 -21.22 3.96
N THR A 338 -16.88 -20.75 3.58
CA THR A 338 -17.23 -19.32 3.67
C THR A 338 -17.28 -18.83 5.11
N ASP A 339 -17.76 -19.66 6.04
CA ASP A 339 -17.75 -19.31 7.47
C ASP A 339 -16.32 -19.29 8.03
N ALA A 340 -15.43 -20.19 7.59
CA ALA A 340 -14.03 -20.17 7.96
C ALA A 340 -13.34 -18.87 7.52
N ILE A 341 -13.56 -18.44 6.27
CA ILE A 341 -13.08 -17.13 5.78
C ILE A 341 -13.69 -15.99 6.60
N ALA A 342 -14.99 -16.04 6.92
CA ALA A 342 -15.64 -15.01 7.71
C ALA A 342 -15.03 -14.89 9.12
N MET A 343 -14.70 -16.01 9.75
CA MET A 343 -14.03 -16.07 11.06
C MET A 343 -12.57 -15.57 10.98
N LEU A 344 -11.83 -15.88 9.92
CA LEU A 344 -10.50 -15.30 9.66
C LEU A 344 -10.57 -13.78 9.43
N GLN A 345 -11.57 -13.31 8.68
CA GLN A 345 -11.82 -11.89 8.51
C GLN A 345 -12.22 -11.22 9.84
N LEU A 346 -13.04 -11.88 10.67
CA LEU A 346 -13.36 -11.41 12.02
C LEU A 346 -12.10 -11.30 12.88
N CYS A 347 -11.18 -12.26 12.78
CA CYS A 347 -9.87 -12.16 13.42
C CYS A 347 -9.16 -10.85 13.06
N SER A 348 -9.01 -10.55 11.76
CA SER A 348 -8.34 -9.31 11.32
C SER A 348 -9.13 -8.05 11.71
N TYR A 349 -10.42 -7.97 11.37
CA TYR A 349 -11.23 -6.77 11.57
C TYR A 349 -11.50 -6.44 13.04
N GLU A 350 -11.80 -7.43 13.88
CA GLU A 350 -11.96 -7.19 15.31
C GLU A 350 -10.63 -6.80 15.96
N THR A 351 -9.50 -7.36 15.52
CA THR A 351 -8.21 -6.91 16.02
C THR A 351 -7.97 -5.43 15.70
N HIS A 352 -8.20 -5.00 14.46
CA HIS A 352 -8.07 -3.58 14.07
C HIS A 352 -9.05 -2.64 14.77
N ALA A 353 -10.29 -3.07 14.97
CA ALA A 353 -11.35 -2.20 15.46
C ALA A 353 -11.48 -2.21 16.99
N LEU A 354 -11.24 -3.36 17.62
CA LEU A 354 -11.49 -3.61 19.04
C LEU A 354 -10.20 -3.88 19.82
N GLY A 355 -9.07 -4.04 19.12
CA GLY A 355 -7.74 -4.32 19.69
C GLY A 355 -7.43 -5.81 19.86
N TYR A 356 -8.43 -6.69 19.74
CA TYR A 356 -8.31 -8.14 19.90
C TYR A 356 -9.49 -8.88 19.26
N SER A 357 -9.26 -10.12 18.80
CA SER A 357 -10.31 -11.04 18.37
C SER A 357 -10.14 -12.43 18.94
N ALA A 358 -11.22 -12.98 19.49
CA ALA A 358 -11.26 -14.38 19.92
C ALA A 358 -11.22 -15.38 18.75
N PHE A 359 -11.58 -14.94 17.53
CA PHE A 359 -11.54 -15.80 16.35
C PHE A 359 -10.13 -16.16 15.91
N CYS A 360 -9.12 -15.33 16.21
CA CYS A 360 -7.74 -15.59 15.78
C CYS A 360 -7.19 -16.91 16.33
N GLY A 361 -7.52 -17.24 17.58
CA GLY A 361 -7.06 -18.47 18.24
C GLY A 361 -7.68 -19.76 17.68
N LEU A 362 -8.68 -19.65 16.79
CA LEU A 362 -9.33 -20.79 16.16
C LEU A 362 -8.53 -21.34 14.96
N PHE A 363 -7.48 -20.67 14.50
CA PHE A 363 -6.80 -21.01 13.26
C PHE A 363 -5.33 -21.36 13.50
N SER A 364 -4.85 -22.35 12.74
CA SER A 364 -3.46 -22.81 12.76
C SER A 364 -2.57 -21.91 11.88
N GLU A 365 -1.25 -22.09 11.98
CA GLU A 365 -0.28 -21.41 11.12
C GLU A 365 -0.58 -21.65 9.62
N GLU A 366 -0.87 -22.91 9.27
CA GLU A 366 -1.22 -23.31 7.89
C GLU A 366 -2.52 -22.64 7.42
N ASP A 367 -3.50 -22.43 8.30
CA ASP A 367 -4.72 -21.70 7.93
C ASP A 367 -4.41 -20.23 7.60
N PHE A 368 -3.49 -19.58 8.33
CA PHE A 368 -3.06 -18.21 8.01
C PHE A 368 -2.25 -18.14 6.71
N LEU A 369 -1.40 -19.13 6.41
CA LEU A 369 -0.72 -19.22 5.11
C LEU A 369 -1.72 -19.39 3.96
N ASN A 370 -2.76 -20.22 4.16
CA ASN A 370 -3.84 -20.37 3.19
C ASN A 370 -4.72 -19.11 3.10
N TYR A 371 -4.88 -18.36 4.18
CA TYR A 371 -5.63 -17.10 4.19
C TYR A 371 -4.89 -15.99 3.42
N GLU A 372 -3.57 -15.91 3.56
CA GLU A 372 -2.73 -15.06 2.71
C GLU A 372 -2.91 -15.44 1.24
N TYR A 373 -2.78 -16.73 0.93
CA TYR A 373 -2.89 -17.19 -0.46
C TYR A 373 -4.28 -17.00 -1.07
N TYR A 374 -5.34 -17.08 -0.26
CA TYR A 374 -6.69 -16.72 -0.68
C TYR A 374 -6.75 -15.28 -1.19
N TYR A 375 -6.11 -14.33 -0.49
CA TYR A 375 -6.03 -12.96 -0.95
C TYR A 375 -5.03 -12.74 -2.07
N ASP A 376 -3.92 -13.49 -2.11
CA ASP A 376 -3.00 -13.47 -3.26
C ASP A 376 -3.77 -13.81 -4.55
N LEU A 377 -4.53 -14.91 -4.55
CA LEU A 377 -5.39 -15.29 -5.67
C LEU A 377 -6.44 -14.22 -5.98
N SER A 378 -7.09 -13.66 -4.95
CA SER A 378 -8.11 -12.64 -5.15
C SER A 378 -7.54 -11.39 -5.83
N PHE A 379 -6.46 -10.82 -5.29
CA PHE A 379 -5.91 -9.56 -5.78
C PHE A 379 -5.11 -9.74 -7.08
N TYR A 380 -4.35 -10.82 -7.23
CA TYR A 380 -3.59 -11.08 -8.46
C TYR A 380 -4.48 -11.13 -9.70
N TYR A 381 -5.66 -11.75 -9.58
CA TYR A 381 -6.61 -11.93 -10.69
C TYR A 381 -7.75 -10.90 -10.74
N ASN A 382 -7.94 -10.06 -9.72
CA ASN A 382 -8.90 -8.93 -9.79
C ASN A 382 -8.20 -7.63 -10.22
N ASN A 383 -7.01 -7.34 -9.67
CA ASN A 383 -6.36 -6.03 -9.75
C ASN A 383 -4.86 -6.09 -10.11
N GLY A 384 -4.30 -7.30 -10.18
CA GLY A 384 -2.92 -7.53 -10.59
C GLY A 384 -2.78 -7.95 -12.06
N PRO A 385 -1.63 -8.52 -12.44
CA PRO A 385 -1.35 -8.93 -13.82
C PRO A 385 -2.31 -10.01 -14.35
N GLY A 386 -2.90 -10.82 -13.47
CA GLY A 386 -3.91 -11.82 -13.85
C GLY A 386 -5.28 -11.24 -14.20
N SER A 387 -5.49 -9.94 -14.01
CA SER A 387 -6.73 -9.25 -14.40
C SER A 387 -6.62 -8.66 -15.81
N PRO A 388 -7.63 -8.80 -16.68
CA PRO A 388 -7.64 -8.19 -18.01
C PRO A 388 -7.98 -6.70 -18.00
N VAL A 389 -8.25 -6.09 -16.84
CA VAL A 389 -8.70 -4.68 -16.72
C VAL A 389 -7.85 -3.84 -15.77
N ALA A 390 -6.94 -4.44 -15.01
CA ALA A 390 -6.19 -3.74 -13.97
C ALA A 390 -5.36 -2.56 -14.49
N ALA A 391 -4.63 -2.73 -15.60
CA ALA A 391 -3.83 -1.65 -16.18
C ALA A 391 -4.72 -0.52 -16.71
N ALA A 392 -5.91 -0.82 -17.24
CA ALA A 392 -6.87 0.18 -17.66
C ALA A 392 -7.43 0.98 -16.48
N GLN A 393 -7.74 0.31 -15.37
CA GLN A 393 -8.17 0.99 -14.14
C GLN A 393 -7.06 1.90 -13.58
N GLY A 394 -5.80 1.45 -13.59
CA GLY A 394 -4.65 2.25 -13.13
C GLY A 394 -4.18 3.32 -14.10
N LYS A 395 -4.72 3.36 -15.33
CA LYS A 395 -4.27 4.28 -16.40
C LYS A 395 -4.45 5.75 -16.01
N GLY A 396 -5.50 6.08 -15.26
CA GLY A 396 -5.75 7.46 -14.81
C GLY A 396 -4.59 8.01 -13.98
N TYR A 397 -4.24 7.36 -12.88
CA TYR A 397 -3.07 7.76 -12.08
C TYR A 397 -1.77 7.71 -12.86
N LEU A 398 -1.56 6.72 -13.74
CA LEU A 398 -0.39 6.69 -14.61
C LEU A 398 -0.28 7.95 -15.48
N GLN A 399 -1.38 8.40 -16.09
CA GLN A 399 -1.43 9.63 -16.86
C GLN A 399 -1.17 10.87 -16.01
N GLU A 400 -1.74 10.94 -14.80
CA GLU A 400 -1.53 12.06 -13.88
C GLU A 400 -0.07 12.16 -13.40
N PHE A 401 0.58 11.04 -13.08
CA PHE A 401 2.01 11.03 -12.72
C PHE A 401 2.86 11.53 -13.89
N VAL A 402 2.63 11.00 -15.10
CA VAL A 402 3.34 11.46 -16.30
C VAL A 402 3.05 12.94 -16.59
N ALA A 403 1.83 13.41 -16.37
CA ALA A 403 1.47 14.82 -16.51
C ALA A 403 2.28 15.72 -15.58
N ARG A 404 2.43 15.32 -14.30
CA ARG A 404 3.26 16.03 -13.32
C ARG A 404 4.76 15.95 -13.63
N PHE A 405 5.24 14.84 -14.19
CA PHE A 405 6.63 14.69 -14.64
C PHE A 405 6.96 15.59 -15.82
N THR A 406 6.04 15.69 -16.78
CA THR A 406 6.21 16.43 -18.05
C THR A 406 5.66 17.86 -18.00
N GLN A 407 5.03 18.24 -16.89
CA GLN A 407 4.32 19.51 -16.71
C GLN A 407 3.33 19.81 -17.86
N SER A 408 2.63 18.76 -18.32
CA SER A 408 1.62 18.84 -19.38
C SER A 408 0.36 18.09 -18.97
N PHE A 409 -0.81 18.70 -19.11
CA PHE A 409 -2.08 18.07 -18.73
C PHE A 409 -2.37 16.80 -19.54
N PRO A 410 -2.97 15.76 -18.91
CA PRO A 410 -3.30 14.52 -19.59
C PRO A 410 -4.53 14.67 -20.51
N ASP A 411 -4.70 13.73 -21.44
CA ASP A 411 -5.89 13.65 -22.30
C ASP A 411 -7.03 12.83 -21.67
N ALA A 412 -8.23 12.88 -22.28
CA ALA A 412 -9.39 12.09 -21.87
C ALA A 412 -9.39 10.66 -22.45
N SER A 413 -8.30 9.90 -22.28
CA SER A 413 -8.20 8.50 -22.76
C SER A 413 -8.28 7.45 -21.65
N SER A 414 -8.81 7.81 -20.47
CA SER A 414 -9.05 6.94 -19.32
C SER A 414 -10.20 7.45 -18.44
N ALA A 415 -10.29 6.99 -17.18
CA ALA A 415 -11.26 7.43 -16.19
C ALA A 415 -10.99 8.83 -15.61
N LEU A 416 -10.13 9.65 -16.21
CA LEU A 416 -9.84 11.02 -15.74
C LEU A 416 -11.04 11.96 -15.85
N ASN A 417 -11.09 12.92 -14.94
CA ASN A 417 -12.08 13.98 -14.94
C ASN A 417 -11.41 15.30 -15.35
N LEU A 418 -11.46 15.61 -16.65
CA LEU A 418 -10.81 16.79 -17.20
C LEU A 418 -11.32 18.13 -16.65
N THR A 419 -12.43 18.17 -15.90
CA THR A 419 -12.83 19.37 -15.16
C THR A 419 -11.80 19.73 -14.08
N TYR A 420 -11.24 18.71 -13.43
CA TYR A 420 -10.21 18.81 -12.39
C TYR A 420 -8.81 18.66 -12.99
N ASP A 421 -8.61 17.65 -13.84
CA ASP A 421 -7.28 17.24 -14.32
C ASP A 421 -6.70 18.14 -15.44
N ASN A 422 -7.49 19.09 -15.97
CA ASN A 422 -7.02 20.12 -16.91
C ASN A 422 -7.13 21.53 -16.30
N ASN A 423 -6.86 21.64 -15.00
CA ASN A 423 -6.98 22.88 -14.26
C ASN A 423 -5.83 23.03 -13.25
N THR A 424 -5.09 24.13 -13.32
CA THR A 424 -3.95 24.40 -12.41
C THR A 424 -4.37 24.62 -10.95
N THR A 425 -5.65 24.93 -10.70
CA THR A 425 -6.20 25.10 -9.35
C THR A 425 -6.28 23.75 -8.64
N TYR A 426 -6.88 22.77 -9.31
CA TYR A 426 -7.22 21.46 -8.78
C TYR A 426 -6.09 20.45 -9.00
N PHE A 427 -5.48 20.51 -10.18
CA PHE A 427 -4.37 19.67 -10.60
C PHE A 427 -3.13 20.51 -10.94
N PRO A 428 -2.47 21.15 -9.95
CA PRO A 428 -1.21 21.87 -10.19
C PRO A 428 -0.12 20.91 -10.66
N LEU A 429 0.70 21.33 -11.64
CA LEU A 429 1.76 20.50 -12.24
C LEU A 429 3.18 20.83 -11.73
N ASN A 430 3.31 21.87 -10.91
CA ASN A 430 4.59 22.42 -10.46
C ASN A 430 4.80 22.28 -8.95
N GLN A 431 4.30 21.20 -8.34
CA GLN A 431 4.55 20.91 -6.93
C GLN A 431 5.82 20.07 -6.74
N SER A 432 6.51 20.28 -5.61
CA SER A 432 7.60 19.43 -5.14
C SER A 432 7.09 18.22 -4.35
N ILE A 433 5.87 18.27 -3.83
CA ILE A 433 5.19 17.17 -3.14
C ILE A 433 3.80 16.97 -3.74
N TYR A 434 3.50 15.73 -4.12
CA TYR A 434 2.14 15.25 -4.44
C TYR A 434 1.77 14.13 -3.48
N ALA A 435 0.56 14.20 -2.92
CA ALA A 435 0.02 13.14 -2.07
C ALA A 435 -1.45 12.90 -2.42
N ASP A 436 -1.74 11.69 -2.89
CA ASP A 436 -3.08 11.26 -3.31
C ASP A 436 -3.47 10.02 -2.48
N ALA A 437 -4.58 10.09 -1.73
CA ALA A 437 -5.15 8.93 -1.04
C ALA A 437 -6.13 8.20 -1.97
N THR A 438 -6.12 6.87 -1.98
CA THR A 438 -7.03 6.02 -2.76
C THR A 438 -7.31 4.64 -2.12
N HIS A 439 -8.00 3.74 -2.82
CA HIS A 439 -8.32 2.38 -2.34
C HIS A 439 -7.24 1.36 -2.74
N GLU A 440 -7.15 0.22 -2.04
CA GLU A 440 -6.15 -0.83 -2.34
C GLU A 440 -6.20 -1.32 -3.78
N VAL A 441 -7.41 -1.47 -4.31
CA VAL A 441 -7.64 -1.96 -5.66
C VAL A 441 -7.00 -1.02 -6.66
N VAL A 442 -7.12 0.29 -6.43
CA VAL A 442 -6.61 1.35 -7.31
C VAL A 442 -5.10 1.51 -7.17
N VAL A 443 -4.54 1.34 -5.96
CA VAL A 443 -3.08 1.26 -5.79
C VAL A 443 -2.53 0.09 -6.61
N LEU A 444 -3.11 -1.11 -6.51
CA LEU A 444 -2.60 -2.28 -7.24
C LEU A 444 -2.79 -2.16 -8.76
N ASP A 445 -3.95 -1.64 -9.19
CA ASP A 445 -4.23 -1.32 -10.58
C ASP A 445 -3.16 -0.34 -11.12
N THR A 446 -2.79 0.68 -10.32
CA THR A 446 -1.75 1.65 -10.67
C THR A 446 -0.36 1.02 -10.76
N LEU A 447 0.03 0.16 -9.81
CA LEU A 447 1.31 -0.57 -9.85
C LEU A 447 1.40 -1.47 -11.11
N THR A 448 0.27 -2.06 -11.52
CA THR A 448 0.14 -2.86 -12.75
C THR A 448 0.21 -1.97 -14.00
N ALA A 449 -0.43 -0.80 -13.98
CA ALA A 449 -0.36 0.18 -15.08
C ALA A 449 1.08 0.69 -15.28
N PHE A 450 1.81 0.94 -14.20
CA PHE A 450 3.24 1.29 -14.23
C PHE A 450 4.13 0.14 -14.72
N ASN A 451 3.63 -1.10 -14.82
CA ASN A 451 4.41 -2.25 -15.26
C ASN A 451 5.60 -2.56 -14.30
N LEU A 452 5.38 -2.45 -12.98
CA LEU A 452 6.35 -2.80 -11.94
C LEU A 452 6.44 -4.32 -11.74
N THR A 453 6.92 -5.04 -12.76
CA THR A 453 6.87 -6.51 -12.84
C THR A 453 7.63 -7.24 -11.74
N ALA A 454 8.59 -6.59 -11.07
CA ALA A 454 9.30 -7.18 -9.93
C ALA A 454 8.36 -7.58 -8.78
N LEU A 455 7.25 -6.85 -8.59
CA LEU A 455 6.20 -7.17 -7.61
C LEU A 455 5.43 -8.46 -7.91
N PHE A 456 5.51 -8.94 -9.16
CA PHE A 456 4.72 -10.06 -9.68
C PHE A 456 5.57 -11.10 -10.41
N ASN A 457 6.89 -11.04 -10.25
CA ASN A 457 7.85 -11.85 -10.97
C ASN A 457 7.61 -13.34 -10.70
N GLY A 458 7.47 -14.13 -11.76
CA GLY A 458 7.13 -15.54 -11.70
C GLY A 458 5.98 -15.90 -12.64
N PRO A 459 5.58 -17.19 -12.69
CA PRO A 459 4.40 -17.59 -13.44
C PRO A 459 3.13 -17.07 -12.75
N ALA A 460 2.01 -17.06 -13.48
CA ALA A 460 0.69 -16.84 -12.90
C ALA A 460 0.44 -17.77 -11.69
N LEU A 461 -0.29 -17.26 -10.69
CA LEU A 461 -0.52 -17.98 -9.44
C LEU A 461 -1.23 -19.33 -9.67
N ASN A 462 -0.82 -20.35 -8.91
CA ASN A 462 -1.42 -21.67 -9.01
C ASN A 462 -2.78 -21.70 -8.30
N LEU A 463 -3.84 -22.07 -9.01
CA LEU A 463 -5.21 -22.01 -8.47
C LEU A 463 -5.50 -23.02 -7.33
N LEU A 464 -4.57 -23.95 -7.05
CA LEU A 464 -4.73 -25.00 -6.05
C LEU A 464 -3.92 -24.76 -4.77
N GLY A 465 -2.95 -23.85 -4.77
CA GLY A 465 -2.12 -23.56 -3.60
C GLY A 465 -0.80 -22.87 -3.91
N ASN A 466 -0.20 -22.25 -2.89
CA ASN A 466 1.02 -21.49 -3.06
C ASN A 466 2.21 -22.41 -3.39
N GLN A 467 2.82 -22.21 -4.56
CA GLN A 467 4.03 -22.94 -4.98
C GLN A 467 5.33 -22.18 -4.65
N HIS A 468 5.23 -20.97 -4.07
CA HIS A 468 6.34 -20.09 -3.76
C HIS A 468 7.24 -19.78 -4.98
N ARG A 469 6.63 -19.67 -6.16
CA ARG A 469 7.32 -19.36 -7.43
C ARG A 469 7.06 -17.95 -7.95
N ASN A 470 6.17 -17.20 -7.30
CA ASN A 470 5.83 -15.82 -7.66
C ASN A 470 6.20 -14.90 -6.48
N SER A 471 6.63 -13.66 -6.75
CA SER A 471 6.97 -12.67 -5.73
C SER A 471 5.77 -11.93 -5.14
N PHE A 472 4.59 -12.00 -5.78
CA PHE A 472 3.38 -11.34 -5.32
C PHE A 472 2.88 -11.95 -4.02
N VAL A 473 2.70 -11.09 -3.02
CA VAL A 473 2.12 -11.39 -1.71
C VAL A 473 1.24 -10.20 -1.33
N ALA A 474 -0.06 -10.42 -1.13
CA ALA A 474 -1.04 -9.36 -0.95
C ALA A 474 -0.73 -8.50 0.29
N SER A 475 -0.30 -9.11 1.39
CA SER A 475 0.11 -8.40 2.62
C SER A 475 1.38 -7.57 2.48
N LYS A 476 2.23 -7.84 1.47
CA LYS A 476 3.41 -7.03 1.16
C LYS A 476 3.10 -5.89 0.20
N VAL A 477 2.13 -6.05 -0.70
CA VAL A 477 1.86 -5.08 -1.76
C VAL A 477 0.67 -4.18 -1.44
N VAL A 478 -0.42 -4.72 -0.88
CA VAL A 478 -1.66 -4.00 -0.59
C VAL A 478 -2.24 -4.20 0.84
N PRO A 479 -1.45 -4.20 1.93
CA PRO A 479 -2.00 -4.12 3.30
C PRO A 479 -2.77 -2.81 3.54
N PHE A 480 -3.46 -2.66 4.68
CA PHE A 480 -4.01 -1.35 5.07
C PHE A 480 -2.90 -0.32 5.14
N ALA A 481 -3.15 0.93 4.75
CA ALA A 481 -2.15 2.02 4.72
C ALA A 481 -0.92 1.79 3.82
N THR A 482 -1.04 0.91 2.80
CA THR A 482 -0.06 0.81 1.71
C THR A 482 0.29 2.17 1.14
N HIS A 483 1.54 2.36 0.74
CA HIS A 483 1.93 3.53 -0.01
C HIS A 483 2.94 3.19 -1.12
N PHE A 484 2.68 3.80 -2.29
CA PHE A 484 3.53 3.80 -3.46
C PHE A 484 4.20 5.17 -3.58
N THR A 485 5.53 5.18 -3.50
CA THR A 485 6.34 6.38 -3.44
C THR A 485 7.27 6.48 -4.64
N THR A 486 7.22 7.61 -5.32
CA THR A 486 8.16 7.94 -6.39
C THR A 486 9.09 9.05 -5.92
N GLN A 487 10.39 8.81 -6.04
CA GLN A 487 11.44 9.76 -5.72
C GLN A 487 12.09 10.24 -7.01
N VAL A 488 12.00 11.54 -7.31
CA VAL A 488 12.74 12.19 -8.40
C VAL A 488 13.94 12.91 -7.80
N LEU A 489 15.12 12.60 -8.30
CA LEU A 489 16.41 12.99 -7.72
C LEU A 489 17.27 13.77 -8.72
N GLU A 490 18.14 14.62 -8.19
CA GLU A 490 19.30 15.13 -8.91
C GLU A 490 20.57 14.49 -8.34
N CYS A 491 21.27 13.74 -9.19
CA CYS A 491 22.45 12.96 -8.83
C CYS A 491 23.63 13.37 -9.75
N PRO A 492 24.50 14.31 -9.34
CA PRO A 492 25.58 14.84 -10.19
C PRO A 492 26.59 13.80 -10.71
N ALA A 493 26.69 12.63 -10.06
CA ALA A 493 27.55 11.54 -10.51
C ALA A 493 26.97 10.75 -11.69
N TYR A 494 25.69 10.93 -12.02
CA TYR A 494 25.00 10.26 -13.12
C TYR A 494 24.93 11.16 -14.36
N ASN A 495 24.85 10.55 -15.54
CA ASN A 495 24.60 11.24 -16.79
C ASN A 495 23.44 10.56 -17.54
N PRO A 496 22.25 11.17 -17.65
CA PRO A 496 21.89 12.50 -17.13
C PRO A 496 21.84 12.56 -15.60
N THR A 497 21.93 13.75 -15.00
CA THR A 497 21.92 13.90 -13.53
C THR A 497 20.57 13.58 -12.91
N ARG A 498 19.48 13.89 -13.61
CA ARG A 498 18.13 13.70 -13.13
C ARG A 498 17.74 12.21 -13.20
N GLN A 499 17.50 11.63 -12.03
CA GLN A 499 17.17 10.23 -11.84
C GLN A 499 15.78 10.07 -11.21
N ILE A 500 15.22 8.87 -11.30
CA ILE A 500 13.95 8.51 -10.67
C ILE A 500 13.99 7.06 -10.20
N ARG A 501 13.27 6.77 -9.11
CA ARG A 501 13.03 5.41 -8.62
C ARG A 501 11.69 5.28 -7.91
N PHE A 502 11.28 4.04 -7.70
CA PHE A 502 9.96 3.66 -7.21
C PHE A 502 10.07 2.79 -5.96
N LEU A 503 9.17 3.02 -5.00
CA LEU A 503 9.13 2.30 -3.73
C LEU A 503 7.71 1.88 -3.40
N VAL A 504 7.52 0.67 -2.88
CA VAL A 504 6.23 0.19 -2.38
C VAL A 504 6.43 -0.32 -0.96
N ASN A 505 5.75 0.28 0.01
CA ASN A 505 5.86 -0.06 1.43
C ASN A 505 7.33 -0.14 1.88
N ASP A 506 8.09 0.92 1.62
CA ASP A 506 9.53 1.07 1.86
C ASP A 506 10.49 0.23 1.00
N ALA A 507 10.01 -0.80 0.29
CA ALA A 507 10.86 -1.59 -0.60
C ALA A 507 11.14 -0.82 -1.90
N VAL A 508 12.43 -0.65 -2.23
CA VAL A 508 12.85 -0.13 -3.54
C VAL A 508 12.59 -1.19 -4.60
N ILE A 509 11.88 -0.81 -5.67
CA ILE A 509 11.45 -1.75 -6.71
C ILE A 509 12.39 -1.64 -7.92
N PRO A 510 13.07 -2.74 -8.31
CA PRO A 510 13.90 -2.72 -9.52
C PRO A 510 13.03 -2.66 -10.77
N ILE A 511 13.41 -1.76 -11.69
CA ILE A 511 12.68 -1.55 -12.96
C ILE A 511 13.45 -1.96 -14.21
N SER A 512 14.72 -2.35 -14.09
CA SER A 512 15.55 -2.75 -15.23
C SER A 512 14.98 -3.95 -16.02
N GLY A 513 14.15 -4.78 -15.39
CA GLY A 513 13.47 -5.90 -16.03
C GLY A 513 12.25 -5.52 -16.87
N SER A 514 11.62 -4.36 -16.62
CA SER A 514 10.38 -3.94 -17.30
C SER A 514 10.46 -2.59 -18.00
N TYR A 515 11.54 -1.82 -17.80
CA TYR A 515 11.73 -0.50 -18.39
C TYR A 515 12.95 -0.53 -19.32
N PRO A 516 12.73 -0.72 -20.65
CA PRO A 516 13.81 -0.72 -21.63
C PRO A 516 14.67 0.55 -21.53
N GLY A 517 15.99 0.37 -21.58
CA GLY A 517 16.96 1.48 -21.44
C GLY A 517 17.37 1.78 -20.00
N CYS A 518 16.71 1.20 -18.98
CA CYS A 518 17.17 1.30 -17.59
C CYS A 518 18.24 0.24 -17.28
N PRO A 519 19.45 0.62 -16.82
CA PRO A 519 20.45 -0.34 -16.40
C PRO A 519 20.02 -1.01 -15.09
N VAL A 520 20.61 -2.19 -14.80
CA VAL A 520 20.57 -2.75 -13.44
C VAL A 520 21.29 -1.77 -12.51
N ASN A 521 20.61 -1.32 -11.46
CA ASN A 521 21.13 -0.35 -10.51
C ASN A 521 20.80 -0.81 -9.08
N ALA A 522 21.80 -0.79 -8.19
CA ALA A 522 21.67 -1.28 -6.82
C ALA A 522 20.67 -0.47 -5.98
N ASP A 523 20.42 0.80 -6.32
CA ASP A 523 19.48 1.70 -5.64
C ASP A 523 18.16 1.86 -6.40
N GLY A 524 17.93 1.04 -7.44
CA GLY A 524 16.74 1.09 -8.29
C GLY A 524 16.65 2.33 -9.21
N LEU A 525 17.75 3.08 -9.38
CA LEU A 525 17.76 4.32 -10.16
C LEU A 525 17.73 4.07 -11.66
N CYS A 526 17.01 4.95 -12.37
CA CYS A 526 17.10 5.11 -13.82
C CYS A 526 16.98 6.58 -14.21
N SER A 527 17.49 6.93 -15.39
CA SER A 527 17.32 8.26 -15.99
C SER A 527 15.85 8.67 -16.02
N PHE A 528 15.56 9.86 -15.51
CA PHE A 528 14.20 10.42 -15.48
C PHE A 528 13.55 10.43 -16.87
N ASP A 529 14.24 10.94 -17.88
CA ASP A 529 13.70 11.04 -19.25
C ASP A 529 13.43 9.67 -19.87
N ASN A 530 14.26 8.67 -19.56
CA ASN A 530 14.05 7.31 -20.05
C ASN A 530 12.79 6.70 -19.42
N VAL A 531 12.63 6.84 -18.10
CA VAL A 531 11.44 6.36 -17.39
C VAL A 531 10.17 7.05 -17.89
N VAL A 532 10.19 8.37 -18.04
CA VAL A 532 9.04 9.12 -18.61
C VAL A 532 8.70 8.61 -20.02
N SER A 533 9.70 8.39 -20.88
CA SER A 533 9.49 7.85 -22.22
C SER A 533 8.86 6.45 -22.20
N VAL A 534 9.29 5.58 -21.28
CA VAL A 534 8.70 4.24 -21.11
C VAL A 534 7.25 4.34 -20.62
N LEU A 535 6.97 5.19 -19.64
CA LEU A 535 5.62 5.37 -19.10
C LEU A 535 4.65 5.96 -20.13
N GLN A 536 5.12 6.91 -20.96
CA GLN A 536 4.32 7.44 -22.08
C GLN A 536 3.93 6.35 -23.09
N LYS A 537 4.87 5.49 -23.48
CA LYS A 537 4.56 4.32 -24.33
C LYS A 537 3.59 3.37 -23.64
N ARG A 538 3.76 3.15 -22.33
CA ARG A 538 2.84 2.31 -21.56
C ARG A 538 1.42 2.88 -21.53
N ILE A 539 1.24 4.20 -21.46
CA ILE A 539 -0.07 4.86 -21.58
C ILE A 539 -0.71 4.57 -22.94
N GLU A 540 0.06 4.66 -24.03
CA GLU A 540 -0.41 4.38 -25.40
C GLU A 540 -0.76 2.90 -25.60
N GLU A 541 -0.06 2.00 -24.93
CA GLU A 541 -0.36 0.58 -24.94
C GLU A 541 -1.73 0.29 -24.30
N ILE A 542 -2.05 0.91 -23.17
CA ILE A 542 -3.27 0.60 -22.42
C ILE A 542 -4.48 1.22 -23.13
N ASP A 543 -5.32 0.36 -23.71
CA ASP A 543 -6.53 0.76 -24.42
C ASP A 543 -7.71 0.70 -23.45
N PHE A 544 -7.92 1.80 -22.72
CA PHE A 544 -8.99 1.90 -21.73
C PHE A 544 -10.35 1.51 -22.31
N ASN A 545 -10.66 1.95 -23.53
CA ASN A 545 -11.96 1.69 -24.13
C ASN A 545 -12.15 0.20 -24.45
N TYR A 546 -11.13 -0.43 -25.02
CA TYR A 546 -11.18 -1.86 -25.30
C TYR A 546 -11.21 -2.67 -23.99
N ASP A 547 -10.29 -2.40 -23.07
CA ASP A 547 -10.15 -3.17 -21.83
C ASP A 547 -11.42 -3.04 -20.96
N CYS A 548 -12.00 -1.85 -20.83
CA CYS A 548 -13.17 -1.60 -19.97
C CYS A 548 -14.54 -1.90 -20.61
N PHE A 549 -14.67 -1.84 -21.94
CA PHE A 549 -15.99 -1.92 -22.59
C PHE A 549 -16.11 -2.96 -23.71
N ALA A 550 -15.01 -3.48 -24.26
CA ALA A 550 -15.11 -4.48 -25.30
C ALA A 550 -15.62 -5.82 -24.77
N ASN A 551 -16.11 -6.63 -25.70
CA ASN A 551 -16.47 -8.01 -25.43
C ASN A 551 -15.29 -8.93 -25.74
N TYR A 552 -14.72 -9.54 -24.71
CA TYR A 552 -13.64 -10.53 -24.80
C TYR A 552 -13.82 -11.57 -23.69
N THR A 553 -13.14 -12.70 -23.85
CA THR A 553 -13.09 -13.77 -22.85
C THR A 553 -11.75 -13.71 -22.13
N ALA A 554 -11.77 -13.88 -20.81
CA ALA A 554 -10.59 -14.05 -19.98
C ALA A 554 -10.77 -15.27 -19.08
N GLU A 555 -9.66 -15.83 -18.63
CA GLU A 555 -9.61 -17.02 -17.77
C GLU A 555 -8.51 -16.88 -16.72
N ALA A 556 -8.67 -17.59 -15.61
CA ALA A 556 -7.64 -17.64 -14.57
C ALA A 556 -6.44 -18.48 -15.02
N GLY A 557 -5.30 -18.29 -14.35
CA GLY A 557 -4.06 -18.99 -14.71
C GLY A 557 -3.25 -18.31 -15.83
N VAL A 558 -3.70 -17.16 -16.31
CA VAL A 558 -3.01 -16.33 -17.30
C VAL A 558 -2.48 -15.06 -16.64
N ASP A 559 -1.30 -14.63 -17.07
CA ASP A 559 -0.78 -13.28 -16.80
C ASP A 559 -1.08 -12.41 -18.02
N TYR A 560 -2.04 -11.50 -17.87
CA TYR A 560 -2.48 -10.55 -18.89
C TYR A 560 -1.68 -9.25 -18.88
N ASN A 561 -0.74 -9.09 -17.93
CA ASN A 561 -0.11 -7.82 -17.60
C ASN A 561 -1.13 -6.67 -17.45
N GLY A 562 -2.28 -6.98 -16.85
CA GLY A 562 -3.35 -6.02 -16.56
C GLY A 562 -4.25 -5.63 -17.74
N ARG A 563 -4.13 -6.26 -18.92
CA ARG A 563 -4.76 -5.79 -20.18
C ARG A 563 -5.64 -6.83 -20.84
N ALA A 564 -6.66 -6.42 -21.58
CA ALA A 564 -7.56 -7.39 -22.18
C ALA A 564 -6.84 -8.18 -23.28
N PRO A 565 -7.15 -9.49 -23.42
CA PRO A 565 -6.61 -10.28 -24.51
C PRO A 565 -7.01 -9.69 -25.85
N LYS A 566 -6.01 -9.51 -26.73
CA LYS A 566 -6.19 -9.11 -28.11
C LYS A 566 -6.11 -10.37 -28.99
N SER A 567 -7.12 -10.55 -29.82
CA SER A 567 -7.23 -11.66 -30.79
C SER A 567 -6.21 -11.57 -31.90
#